data_AF-A0A925Y130-F1
#
_entry.id   AF-A0A925Y130-F1
#
_cell.length_a   1.000
_cell.length_b   1.000
_cell.length_c   1.000
_cell.angle_alpha   90.00
_cell.angle_beta   90.00
_cell.angle_gamma   90.00
#
_symmetry.space_group_name_H-M   'P 1'
#
loop_
_entity.id
_entity.type
_entity.pdbx_description
1 polymer ?
#
loop_
_entity_poly.entity_id
_entity_poly.type
_entity_poly.pdbx_seq_one_letter_code
_entity_poly.pdbx_strand_id
1 'polypeptide(L)'
;EKERTIITEEIKSYEDEAEEYIFDLGERQMFDGHAIGVPIVGTTQSVATITTEDVRSFHDSHYHAGSIVVAISGKVEIDDFLRSINRLTSDVLPKRRLAKRTTPKELPQSSLIVHRPVQQSHLLWQRRTPGYLHQDRFVLQLLNVVLGDGMSSRLNVRLRESRGLAYSVYSQVQLFSDCGTIAIYAGVDEHKIDRVNAIITTALDEIARDGVRQSELRRAITQLRSGKLMSLESLTSRMTMMGKGVMEEGAPENPYETIAAIERVTLDDVARVASTLCDASTWSTCTIMPSSED
;
A
#
# COMPACT_ATOMS: atom_id res chain seq x y z
N GLU A 1 -23.46 19.84 -6.91
CA GLU A 1 -24.68 19.25 -6.31
C GLU A 1 -24.80 17.75 -6.53
N LYS A 2 -25.22 17.23 -7.70
CA LYS A 2 -25.43 15.77 -7.90
C LYS A 2 -24.24 14.90 -7.47
N GLU A 3 -23.03 15.26 -7.90
CA GLU A 3 -21.82 14.49 -7.58
C GLU A 3 -21.48 14.49 -6.08
N ARG A 4 -21.80 15.58 -5.37
CA ARG A 4 -21.56 15.66 -3.92
C ARG A 4 -22.38 14.62 -3.16
N THR A 5 -23.64 14.41 -3.56
CA THR A 5 -24.49 13.38 -2.97
C THR A 5 -23.92 11.98 -3.21
N ILE A 6 -23.47 11.69 -4.45
CA ILE A 6 -22.87 10.40 -4.80
C ILE A 6 -21.63 10.13 -3.95
N ILE A 7 -20.68 11.07 -3.92
CA ILE A 7 -19.44 10.93 -3.15
C ILE A 7 -19.73 10.83 -1.64
N THR A 8 -20.74 11.54 -1.14
CA THR A 8 -21.13 11.44 0.28
C THR A 8 -21.62 10.04 0.63
N GLU A 9 -22.41 9.42 -0.24
CA GLU A 9 -22.86 8.03 -0.03
C GLU A 9 -21.72 7.03 -0.22
N GLU A 10 -20.79 7.29 -1.14
CA GLU A 10 -19.57 6.48 -1.32
C GLU A 10 -18.71 6.51 -0.04
N ILE A 11 -18.47 7.70 0.55
CA ILE A 11 -17.74 7.82 1.83
C ILE A 11 -18.42 6.97 2.92
N LYS A 12 -19.75 7.05 3.06
CA LYS A 12 -20.47 6.27 4.07
C LYS A 12 -20.32 4.76 3.81
N SER A 13 -20.44 4.34 2.55
CA SER A 13 -20.26 2.93 2.17
C SER A 13 -18.88 2.42 2.57
N TYR A 14 -17.82 3.18 2.28
CA TYR A 14 -16.45 2.85 2.72
C TYR A 14 -16.32 2.80 4.26
N GLU A 15 -16.95 3.74 4.98
CA GLU A 15 -16.91 3.80 6.44
C GLU A 15 -17.66 2.65 7.14
N ASP A 16 -18.63 2.05 6.45
CA ASP A 16 -19.39 0.86 6.87
C ASP A 16 -18.59 -0.44 6.62
N GLU A 17 -17.66 -0.43 5.65
CA GLU A 17 -16.75 -1.55 5.38
C GLU A 17 -15.53 -1.53 6.32
N ALA A 18 -15.67 -2.16 7.48
CA ALA A 18 -14.66 -2.12 8.55
C ALA A 18 -13.25 -2.60 8.15
N GLU A 19 -13.14 -3.53 7.20
CA GLU A 19 -11.86 -3.96 6.65
C GLU A 19 -11.15 -2.85 5.87
N GLU A 20 -11.89 -2.02 5.15
CA GLU A 20 -11.31 -0.90 4.40
C GLU A 20 -11.09 0.30 5.33
N TYR A 21 -12.07 0.60 6.17
CA TYR A 21 -12.02 1.72 7.10
C TYR A 21 -10.86 1.67 8.09
N ILE A 22 -10.45 0.47 8.53
CA ILE A 22 -9.32 0.34 9.46
C ILE A 22 -7.99 0.79 8.83
N PHE A 23 -7.81 0.63 7.51
CA PHE A 23 -6.62 1.16 6.83
C PHE A 23 -6.64 2.68 6.78
N ASP A 24 -7.82 3.28 6.60
CA ASP A 24 -8.03 4.72 6.65
C ASP A 24 -7.68 5.31 8.03
N LEU A 25 -8.13 4.66 9.10
CA LEU A 25 -7.72 4.98 10.47
C LEU A 25 -6.22 4.80 10.66
N GLY A 26 -5.67 3.72 10.08
CA GLY A 26 -4.27 3.38 10.17
C GLY A 26 -3.37 4.41 9.49
N GLU A 27 -3.67 4.80 8.26
CA GLU A 27 -2.92 5.82 7.51
C GLU A 27 -2.99 7.18 8.21
N ARG A 28 -4.17 7.57 8.72
CA ARG A 28 -4.33 8.78 9.55
C ARG A 28 -3.43 8.74 10.79
N GLN A 29 -3.43 7.62 11.52
CA GLN A 29 -2.57 7.42 12.69
C GLN A 29 -1.08 7.48 12.31
N MET A 30 -0.71 6.85 11.20
CA MET A 30 0.69 6.71 10.77
C MET A 30 1.26 8.00 10.19
N PHE A 31 0.44 8.85 9.58
CA PHE A 31 0.84 10.06 8.87
C PHE A 31 0.12 11.32 9.39
N ASP A 32 -0.19 11.36 10.69
CA ASP A 32 -0.82 12.52 11.30
C ASP A 32 -0.06 13.83 11.01
N GLY A 33 -0.82 14.86 10.65
CA GLY A 33 -0.29 16.14 10.18
C GLY A 33 0.38 16.14 8.80
N HIS A 34 0.29 15.04 8.03
CA HIS A 34 0.84 14.94 6.67
C HIS A 34 -0.26 14.59 5.65
N ALA A 35 -0.10 15.06 4.40
CA ALA A 35 -1.10 14.87 3.33
C ALA A 35 -1.37 13.40 2.96
N ILE A 36 -0.45 12.47 3.28
CA ILE A 36 -0.63 11.03 3.04
C ILE A 36 -1.69 10.45 3.99
N GLY A 37 -1.83 10.99 5.20
CA GLY A 37 -2.85 10.53 6.15
C GLY A 37 -4.26 11.04 5.83
N VAL A 38 -4.45 11.77 4.73
CA VAL A 38 -5.76 12.28 4.33
C VAL A 38 -6.41 11.28 3.38
N PRO A 39 -7.64 10.82 3.66
CA PRO A 39 -8.35 9.88 2.77
C PRO A 39 -8.50 10.45 1.36
N ILE A 40 -8.38 9.57 0.36
CA ILE A 40 -8.47 9.96 -1.05
C ILE A 40 -9.82 10.61 -1.37
N VAL A 41 -10.91 10.06 -0.83
CA VAL A 41 -12.28 10.57 -1.00
C VAL A 41 -12.58 11.82 -0.17
N GLY A 42 -11.68 12.18 0.76
CA GLY A 42 -11.87 13.27 1.72
C GLY A 42 -12.84 12.91 2.84
N THR A 43 -13.56 13.91 3.34
CA THR A 43 -14.57 13.77 4.39
C THR A 43 -15.92 14.29 3.89
N THR A 44 -17.01 13.83 4.50
CA THR A 44 -18.36 14.38 4.20
C THR A 44 -18.39 15.90 4.36
N GLN A 45 -17.69 16.44 5.36
CA GLN A 45 -17.56 17.88 5.57
C GLN A 45 -16.80 18.58 4.43
N SER A 46 -15.65 18.04 3.98
CA SER A 46 -14.90 18.65 2.88
C SER A 46 -15.65 18.58 1.56
N VAL A 47 -16.38 17.49 1.30
CA VAL A 47 -17.24 17.34 0.11
C VAL A 47 -18.43 18.30 0.16
N ALA A 48 -18.98 18.56 1.35
CA ALA A 48 -20.06 19.54 1.51
C ALA A 48 -19.60 20.98 1.23
N THR A 49 -18.33 21.32 1.49
CA THR A 49 -17.83 22.69 1.34
C THR A 49 -17.05 22.95 0.06
N ILE A 50 -16.59 21.92 -0.67
CA ILE A 50 -15.76 22.07 -1.89
C ILE A 50 -16.49 22.86 -2.97
N THR A 51 -15.88 23.93 -3.48
CA THR A 51 -16.47 24.79 -4.52
C THR A 51 -15.98 24.44 -5.92
N THR A 52 -16.68 24.92 -6.95
CA THR A 52 -16.22 24.80 -8.34
C THR A 52 -14.86 25.48 -8.55
N GLU A 53 -14.58 26.56 -7.81
CA GLU A 53 -13.30 27.26 -7.89
C GLU A 53 -12.16 26.43 -7.31
N ASP A 54 -12.40 25.70 -6.22
CA ASP A 54 -11.42 24.76 -5.64
C ASP A 54 -11.04 23.67 -6.65
N VAL A 55 -12.03 23.11 -7.35
CA VAL A 55 -11.82 22.08 -8.39
C VAL A 55 -11.01 22.63 -9.57
N ARG A 56 -11.34 23.84 -10.04
CA ARG A 56 -10.58 24.49 -11.12
C ARG A 56 -9.15 24.81 -10.70
N SER A 57 -8.98 25.36 -9.52
CA SER A 57 -7.65 25.66 -8.95
C SER A 57 -6.80 24.40 -8.80
N PHE A 58 -7.40 23.29 -8.35
CA PHE A 58 -6.73 21.99 -8.29
C PHE A 58 -6.30 21.51 -9.68
N HIS A 59 -7.21 21.55 -10.66
CA HIS A 59 -6.93 21.16 -12.04
C HIS A 59 -5.78 22.00 -12.61
N ASP A 60 -5.86 23.33 -12.55
CA ASP A 60 -4.85 24.24 -13.10
C ASP A 60 -3.48 24.08 -12.41
N SER A 61 -3.48 23.66 -11.15
CA SER A 61 -2.26 23.43 -10.37
C SER A 61 -1.59 22.09 -10.64
N HIS A 62 -2.36 21.04 -10.97
CA HIS A 62 -1.85 19.67 -11.04
C HIS A 62 -1.89 19.05 -12.44
N TYR A 63 -2.71 19.54 -13.37
CA TYR A 63 -2.85 18.99 -14.73
C TYR A 63 -1.99 19.80 -15.71
N HIS A 64 -0.68 19.57 -15.64
CA HIS A 64 0.30 20.30 -16.43
C HIS A 64 1.29 19.33 -17.10
N ALA A 65 1.99 19.77 -18.15
CA ALA A 65 2.83 18.88 -18.97
C ALA A 65 3.92 18.14 -18.16
N GLY A 66 4.44 18.75 -17.09
CA GLY A 66 5.43 18.11 -16.20
C GLY A 66 4.89 17.08 -15.21
N SER A 67 3.58 16.89 -15.08
CA SER A 67 2.94 15.98 -14.11
C SER A 67 2.10 14.87 -14.76
N ILE A 68 2.10 14.81 -16.09
CA ILE A 68 1.32 13.84 -16.86
C ILE A 68 2.28 12.95 -17.65
N VAL A 69 2.11 11.64 -17.49
CA VAL A 69 2.76 10.62 -18.31
C VAL A 69 1.69 9.92 -19.14
N VAL A 70 1.87 9.87 -20.45
CA VAL A 70 1.01 9.08 -21.35
C VAL A 70 1.76 7.80 -21.71
N ALA A 71 1.30 6.67 -21.19
CA ALA A 71 1.81 5.34 -21.54
C ALA A 71 0.84 4.64 -22.50
N ILE A 72 1.38 3.86 -23.44
CA ILE A 72 0.58 3.08 -24.38
C ILE A 72 1.23 1.71 -24.59
N SER A 73 0.41 0.67 -24.74
CA SER A 73 0.85 -0.71 -24.94
C SER A 73 -0.10 -1.43 -25.90
N GLY A 74 0.45 -2.04 -26.95
CA GLY A 74 -0.33 -2.77 -27.96
C GLY A 74 0.19 -2.56 -29.37
N LYS A 75 -0.68 -2.80 -30.36
CA LYS A 75 -0.39 -2.55 -31.78
C LYS A 75 -0.57 -1.06 -32.08
N VAL A 76 0.52 -0.30 -32.01
CA VAL A 76 0.52 1.16 -32.17
C VAL A 76 1.68 1.59 -33.05
N GLU A 77 1.37 2.38 -34.07
CA GLU A 77 2.38 3.10 -34.85
C GLU A 77 2.84 4.32 -34.06
N ILE A 78 4.11 4.31 -33.63
CA ILE A 78 4.62 5.29 -32.67
C ILE A 78 4.54 6.72 -33.20
N ASP A 79 4.82 6.93 -34.49
CA ASP A 79 4.78 8.26 -35.09
C ASP A 79 3.36 8.82 -35.13
N ASP A 80 2.36 7.98 -35.40
CA ASP A 80 0.94 8.38 -35.44
C ASP A 80 0.43 8.74 -34.04
N PHE A 81 0.85 7.95 -33.04
CA PHE A 81 0.57 8.21 -31.63
C PHE A 81 1.19 9.54 -31.18
N LEU A 82 2.48 9.74 -31.43
CA LEU A 82 3.19 10.97 -31.06
C LEU A 82 2.58 12.20 -31.75
N ARG A 83 2.24 12.11 -33.04
CA ARG A 83 1.54 13.20 -33.74
C ARG A 83 0.19 13.51 -33.09
N SER A 84 -0.56 12.49 -32.69
CA SER A 84 -1.87 12.66 -32.06
C SER A 84 -1.75 13.30 -30.67
N ILE A 85 -0.84 12.82 -29.83
CA ILE A 85 -0.61 13.37 -28.49
C ILE A 85 -0.09 14.80 -28.57
N ASN A 86 0.88 15.08 -29.44
CA ASN A 86 1.39 16.44 -29.63
C ASN A 86 0.27 17.38 -30.06
N ARG A 87 -0.57 17.00 -31.02
CA ARG A 87 -1.72 17.82 -31.44
C ARG A 87 -2.69 18.12 -30.28
N LEU A 88 -2.91 17.17 -29.38
CA LEU A 88 -3.85 17.32 -28.27
C LEU A 88 -3.28 18.08 -27.06
N THR A 89 -1.95 18.12 -26.90
CA THR A 89 -1.33 18.55 -25.64
C THR A 89 -0.38 19.74 -25.74
N SER A 90 0.26 19.98 -26.90
CA SER A 90 1.37 20.95 -27.03
C SER A 90 1.02 22.37 -26.59
N ASP A 91 -0.17 22.83 -26.96
CA ASP A 91 -0.65 24.21 -26.71
C ASP A 91 -1.70 24.28 -25.59
N VAL A 92 -2.10 23.13 -25.03
CA VAL A 92 -3.19 23.02 -24.05
C VAL A 92 -2.64 22.89 -22.64
N LEU A 93 -1.61 22.08 -22.45
CA LEU A 93 -1.09 21.80 -21.11
C LEU A 93 -0.11 22.88 -20.64
N PRO A 94 -0.34 23.50 -19.47
CA PRO A 94 0.63 24.43 -18.90
C PRO A 94 2.00 23.78 -18.72
N LYS A 95 3.07 24.53 -18.97
CA LYS A 95 4.43 24.09 -18.68
C LYS A 95 4.79 24.50 -17.26
N ARG A 96 4.77 23.54 -16.33
CA ARG A 96 5.14 23.74 -14.92
C ARG A 96 6.07 22.63 -14.45
N ARG A 97 6.82 22.92 -13.38
CA ARG A 97 7.65 21.92 -12.70
C ARG A 97 6.82 21.22 -11.63
N LEU A 98 7.13 19.95 -11.41
CA LEU A 98 6.59 19.19 -10.28
C LEU A 98 6.86 19.91 -8.96
N ALA A 99 5.84 19.93 -8.11
CA ALA A 99 5.98 20.41 -6.74
C ALA A 99 7.01 19.55 -5.98
N LYS A 100 7.78 20.19 -5.11
CA LYS A 100 8.66 19.46 -4.19
C LYS A 100 7.81 18.74 -3.16
N ARG A 101 8.00 17.44 -3.03
CA ARG A 101 7.35 16.64 -1.98
C ARG A 101 8.05 16.88 -0.63
N THR A 102 7.28 16.79 0.43
CA THR A 102 7.78 16.79 1.80
C THR A 102 7.75 15.37 2.33
N THR A 103 8.87 14.87 2.83
CA THR A 103 8.91 13.57 3.48
C THR A 103 8.19 13.66 4.83
N PRO A 104 7.29 12.71 5.17
CA PRO A 104 6.61 12.71 6.45
C PRO A 104 7.59 12.58 7.62
N LYS A 105 7.39 13.34 8.70
CA LYS A 105 8.16 13.21 9.94
C LYS A 105 7.80 11.92 10.65
N GLU A 106 8.76 11.19 11.21
CA GLU A 106 8.49 10.04 12.05
C GLU A 106 7.64 10.42 13.27
N LEU A 107 6.66 9.58 13.58
CA LEU A 107 5.79 9.72 14.73
C LEU A 107 6.08 8.57 15.71
N PRO A 108 5.89 8.77 17.03
CA PRO A 108 5.97 7.70 18.00
C PRO A 108 4.97 6.58 17.67
N GLN A 109 5.30 5.33 18.05
CA GLN A 109 4.33 4.24 17.99
C GLN A 109 3.12 4.57 18.87
N SER A 110 1.95 4.13 18.42
CA SER A 110 0.71 4.30 19.17
C SER A 110 -0.24 3.14 18.94
N SER A 111 -1.17 2.98 19.89
CA SER A 111 -2.28 2.02 19.80
C SER A 111 -3.59 2.80 19.77
N LEU A 112 -4.46 2.48 18.81
CA LEU A 112 -5.79 3.05 18.66
C LEU A 112 -6.84 1.94 18.76
N ILE A 113 -7.86 2.14 19.60
CA ILE A 113 -9.01 1.24 19.68
C ILE A 113 -10.27 2.06 19.42
N VAL A 114 -11.10 1.58 18.50
CA VAL A 114 -12.38 2.21 18.13
C VAL A 114 -13.49 1.17 18.23
N HIS A 115 -14.65 1.56 18.75
CA HIS A 115 -15.85 0.71 18.75
C HIS A 115 -16.77 1.12 17.60
N ARG A 116 -17.27 0.12 16.86
CA ARG A 116 -18.15 0.29 15.69
C ARG A 116 -19.22 -0.81 15.66
N PRO A 117 -20.37 -0.61 15.00
CA PRO A 117 -21.40 -1.64 14.85
C PRO A 117 -20.96 -2.72 13.83
N VAL A 118 -19.96 -3.52 14.20
CA VAL A 118 -19.35 -4.58 13.38
C VAL A 118 -19.54 -5.93 14.05
N GLN A 119 -19.62 -7.00 13.25
CA GLN A 119 -19.81 -8.36 13.76
C GLN A 119 -18.49 -9.01 14.24
N GLN A 120 -17.36 -8.58 13.68
CA GLN A 120 -16.03 -9.09 13.97
C GLN A 120 -15.11 -7.95 14.38
N SER A 121 -14.08 -8.28 15.13
CA SER A 121 -13.00 -7.34 15.42
C SER A 121 -12.00 -7.33 14.27
N HIS A 122 -11.52 -6.14 13.91
CA HIS A 122 -10.53 -5.95 12.87
C HIS A 122 -9.25 -5.44 13.52
N LEU A 123 -8.14 -6.13 13.27
CA LEU A 123 -6.82 -5.80 13.80
C LEU A 123 -5.94 -5.33 12.65
N LEU A 124 -5.29 -4.19 12.85
CA LEU A 124 -4.29 -3.66 11.94
C LEU A 124 -3.01 -3.37 12.73
N TRP A 125 -1.95 -4.10 12.42
CA TRP A 125 -0.60 -3.77 12.84
C TRP A 125 0.07 -3.08 11.67
N GLN A 126 0.73 -1.94 11.90
CA GLN A 126 1.37 -1.20 10.83
C GLN A 126 2.65 -0.51 11.28
N ARG A 127 3.55 -0.32 10.31
CA ARG A 127 4.81 0.37 10.53
C ARG A 127 5.26 1.10 9.27
N ARG A 128 5.94 2.23 9.45
CA ARG A 128 6.60 2.92 8.34
C ARG A 128 7.78 2.14 7.78
N THR A 129 7.94 2.23 6.48
CA THR A 129 9.06 1.68 5.72
C THR A 129 9.68 2.76 4.85
N PRO A 130 10.90 2.53 4.34
CA PRO A 130 11.45 3.34 3.26
C PRO A 130 10.57 3.31 2.00
N GLY A 131 10.70 4.35 1.16
CA GLY A 131 9.93 4.48 -0.08
C GLY A 131 10.39 3.61 -1.24
N TYR A 132 9.72 3.80 -2.38
CA TYR A 132 9.86 3.06 -3.62
C TYR A 132 11.28 3.13 -4.22
N LEU A 133 12.01 4.22 -3.99
CA LEU A 133 13.36 4.39 -4.50
C LEU A 133 14.44 3.83 -3.56
N HIS A 134 14.06 3.26 -2.41
CA HIS A 134 15.02 2.71 -1.46
C HIS A 134 15.61 1.38 -1.93
N GLN A 135 16.89 1.15 -1.67
CA GLN A 135 17.61 -0.07 -2.06
C GLN A 135 16.97 -1.36 -1.50
N ASP A 136 16.35 -1.26 -0.32
CA ASP A 136 15.72 -2.41 0.36
C ASP A 136 14.29 -2.70 -0.09
N ARG A 137 13.74 -2.01 -1.12
CA ARG A 137 12.35 -2.18 -1.56
C ARG A 137 11.97 -3.62 -1.88
N PHE A 138 12.87 -4.37 -2.51
CA PHE A 138 12.64 -5.78 -2.86
C PHE A 138 12.78 -6.70 -1.64
N VAL A 139 13.63 -6.34 -0.68
CA VAL A 139 13.73 -7.05 0.60
C VAL A 139 12.42 -6.90 1.38
N LEU A 140 11.84 -5.70 1.41
CA LEU A 140 10.53 -5.42 2.02
C LEU A 140 9.40 -6.24 1.37
N GLN A 141 9.35 -6.28 0.03
CA GLN A 141 8.36 -7.07 -0.69
C GLN A 141 8.50 -8.57 -0.41
N LEU A 142 9.74 -9.09 -0.35
CA LEU A 142 9.97 -10.49 -0.03
C LEU A 142 9.61 -10.83 1.42
N LEU A 143 9.91 -9.93 2.37
CA LEU A 143 9.46 -10.07 3.76
C LEU A 143 7.95 -10.09 3.86
N ASN A 144 7.23 -9.27 3.09
CA ASN A 144 5.77 -9.29 3.03
C ASN A 144 5.20 -10.67 2.64
N VAL A 145 5.76 -11.28 1.59
CA VAL A 145 5.37 -12.63 1.13
C VAL A 145 5.60 -13.68 2.20
N VAL A 146 6.73 -13.60 2.91
CA VAL A 146 7.03 -14.54 4.00
C VAL A 146 6.07 -14.34 5.19
N LEU A 147 5.74 -13.09 5.49
CA LEU A 147 4.94 -12.71 6.65
C LEU A 147 3.47 -13.10 6.49
N GLY A 148 2.79 -12.54 5.48
CA GLY A 148 1.34 -12.66 5.34
C GLY A 148 0.80 -12.69 3.91
N ASP A 149 1.61 -12.48 2.88
CA ASP A 149 1.13 -12.49 1.48
C ASP A 149 1.18 -13.90 0.85
N GLY A 150 0.02 -14.55 0.86
CA GLY A 150 -0.22 -15.87 0.30
C GLY A 150 -0.50 -16.95 1.36
N MET A 151 -1.12 -18.05 0.94
CA MET A 151 -1.57 -19.15 1.82
C MET A 151 -0.43 -19.82 2.61
N SER A 152 0.76 -19.88 2.01
CA SER A 152 1.94 -20.50 2.63
C SER A 152 2.78 -19.55 3.49
N SER A 153 2.29 -18.33 3.74
CA SER A 153 2.93 -17.34 4.60
C SER A 153 2.82 -17.74 6.07
N ARG A 154 3.72 -17.24 6.92
CA ARG A 154 3.78 -17.63 8.34
C ARG A 154 2.48 -17.32 9.06
N LEU A 155 1.89 -16.15 8.82
CA LEU A 155 0.65 -15.74 9.49
C LEU A 155 -0.56 -16.54 9.01
N ASN A 156 -0.70 -16.79 7.71
CA ASN A 156 -1.81 -17.58 7.19
C ASN A 156 -1.78 -19.02 7.74
N VAL A 157 -0.60 -19.65 7.75
CA VAL A 157 -0.43 -20.99 8.35
C VAL A 157 -0.76 -20.98 9.85
N ARG A 158 -0.25 -20.00 10.61
CA ARG A 158 -0.39 -19.97 12.08
C ARG A 158 -1.78 -19.62 12.57
N LEU A 159 -2.42 -18.64 11.93
CA LEU A 159 -3.69 -18.07 12.37
C LEU A 159 -4.88 -18.74 11.68
N ARG A 160 -4.78 -19.03 10.38
CA ARG A 160 -5.89 -19.58 9.60
C ARG A 160 -5.82 -21.10 9.50
N GLU A 161 -4.78 -21.65 8.87
CA GLU A 161 -4.72 -23.09 8.57
C GLU A 161 -4.60 -23.97 9.83
N SER A 162 -3.70 -23.61 10.75
CA SER A 162 -3.41 -24.46 11.92
C SER A 162 -4.41 -24.32 13.06
N ARG A 163 -5.11 -23.18 13.16
CA ARG A 163 -5.87 -22.82 14.37
C ARG A 163 -7.26 -22.24 14.12
N GLY A 164 -7.61 -21.85 12.89
CA GLY A 164 -8.91 -21.26 12.58
C GLY A 164 -9.26 -20.02 13.42
N LEU A 165 -8.25 -19.23 13.80
CA LEU A 165 -8.41 -18.06 14.67
C LEU A 165 -8.86 -16.81 13.92
N ALA A 166 -8.47 -16.69 12.66
CA ALA A 166 -8.79 -15.55 11.81
C ALA A 166 -9.57 -16.00 10.58
N TYR A 167 -10.59 -15.22 10.22
CA TYR A 167 -11.35 -15.41 9.00
C TYR A 167 -10.54 -14.96 7.79
N SER A 168 -9.98 -13.75 7.90
CA SER A 168 -9.04 -13.13 6.97
C SER A 168 -7.76 -12.78 7.72
N VAL A 169 -6.61 -13.04 7.08
CA VAL A 169 -5.31 -12.60 7.56
C VAL A 169 -4.35 -12.46 6.38
N TYR A 170 -3.73 -11.30 6.26
CA TYR A 170 -2.71 -11.02 5.25
C TYR A 170 -1.80 -9.90 5.70
N SER A 171 -0.74 -9.65 4.93
CA SER A 171 0.07 -8.46 5.06
C SER A 171 0.22 -7.78 3.70
N GLN A 172 0.40 -6.46 3.74
CA GLN A 172 0.67 -5.66 2.55
C GLN A 172 1.79 -4.65 2.78
N VAL A 173 2.50 -4.33 1.69
CA VAL A 173 3.49 -3.26 1.65
C VAL A 173 3.04 -2.24 0.62
N GLN A 174 2.96 -0.98 1.05
CA GLN A 174 2.64 0.16 0.21
C GLN A 174 3.83 1.10 0.18
N LEU A 175 4.36 1.35 -1.01
CA LEU A 175 5.53 2.20 -1.21
C LEU A 175 5.10 3.47 -1.95
N PHE A 176 5.31 4.62 -1.31
CA PHE A 176 5.27 5.94 -1.92
C PHE A 176 6.68 6.33 -2.38
N SER A 177 6.84 7.50 -3.00
CA SER A 177 8.13 7.95 -3.56
C SER A 177 9.29 7.93 -2.57
N ASP A 178 9.06 8.38 -1.33
CA ASP A 178 10.08 8.68 -0.32
C ASP A 178 9.77 8.09 1.07
N CYS A 179 8.62 7.42 1.22
CA CYS A 179 8.24 6.65 2.41
C CYS A 179 7.33 5.48 2.02
N GLY A 180 6.99 4.63 2.97
CA GLY A 180 6.05 3.54 2.77
C GLY A 180 5.47 3.05 4.08
N THR A 181 4.60 2.05 3.98
CA THR A 181 4.07 1.28 5.10
C THR A 181 4.17 -0.21 4.82
N ILE A 182 4.30 -0.97 5.89
CA ILE A 182 3.94 -2.39 5.92
C ILE A 182 2.82 -2.54 6.93
N ALA A 183 1.84 -3.37 6.61
CA ALA A 183 0.70 -3.64 7.46
C ALA A 183 0.38 -5.14 7.51
N ILE A 184 -0.08 -5.59 8.67
CA ILE A 184 -0.69 -6.91 8.88
C ILE A 184 -2.14 -6.65 9.28
N TYR A 185 -3.06 -7.29 8.59
CA TYR A 185 -4.48 -7.23 8.89
C TYR A 185 -4.99 -8.60 9.34
N ALA A 186 -5.91 -8.62 10.30
CA ALA A 186 -6.66 -9.81 10.67
C ALA A 186 -8.11 -9.49 11.09
N GLY A 187 -9.09 -10.19 10.50
CA GLY A 187 -10.48 -10.21 10.94
C GLY A 187 -10.75 -11.40 11.87
N VAL A 188 -11.16 -11.15 13.11
CA VAL A 188 -11.23 -12.14 14.20
C VAL A 188 -12.44 -11.93 15.10
N ASP A 189 -12.86 -12.97 15.82
CA ASP A 189 -13.82 -12.80 16.91
C ASP A 189 -13.17 -12.04 18.08
N GLU A 190 -13.94 -11.21 18.79
CA GLU A 190 -13.45 -10.33 19.86
C GLU A 190 -12.67 -11.09 20.96
N HIS A 191 -13.19 -12.24 21.40
CA HIS A 191 -12.56 -13.06 22.42
C HIS A 191 -11.24 -13.74 21.98
N LYS A 192 -10.85 -13.61 20.70
CA LYS A 192 -9.60 -14.16 20.14
C LYS A 192 -8.50 -13.10 19.96
N ILE A 193 -8.81 -11.81 20.16
CA ILE A 193 -7.89 -10.69 19.89
C ILE A 193 -6.52 -10.91 20.56
N ASP A 194 -6.50 -11.13 21.87
CA ASP A 194 -5.25 -11.29 22.63
C ASP A 194 -4.39 -12.44 22.12
N ARG A 195 -5.04 -13.56 21.78
CA ARG A 195 -4.37 -14.74 21.25
C ARG A 195 -3.78 -14.47 19.86
N VAL A 196 -4.49 -13.73 19.02
CA VAL A 196 -4.04 -13.37 17.67
C VAL A 196 -2.87 -12.40 17.75
N ASN A 197 -2.97 -11.35 18.58
CA ASN A 197 -1.89 -10.41 18.84
C ASN A 197 -0.63 -11.12 19.33
N ALA A 198 -0.74 -12.04 20.29
CA ALA A 198 0.39 -12.82 20.78
C ALA A 198 1.07 -13.66 19.67
N ILE A 199 0.28 -14.23 18.74
CA ILE A 199 0.81 -14.99 17.60
C ILE A 199 1.51 -14.08 16.59
N ILE A 200 0.97 -12.88 16.32
CA ILE A 200 1.60 -11.88 15.45
C ILE A 200 2.93 -11.43 16.05
N THR A 201 2.94 -11.05 17.33
CA THR A 201 4.17 -10.70 18.08
C THR A 201 5.21 -11.81 17.97
N THR A 202 4.83 -13.05 18.29
CA THR A 202 5.75 -14.20 18.22
C THR A 202 6.30 -14.40 16.81
N ALA A 203 5.46 -14.26 15.77
CA ALA A 203 5.90 -14.43 14.39
C ALA A 203 6.89 -13.34 13.96
N LEU A 204 6.65 -12.09 14.35
CA LEU A 204 7.54 -10.95 14.11
C LEU A 204 8.88 -11.14 14.84
N ASP A 205 8.85 -11.40 16.15
CA ASP A 205 10.06 -11.53 16.97
C ASP A 205 10.93 -12.73 16.53
N GLU A 206 10.32 -13.84 16.10
CA GLU A 206 11.06 -14.97 15.52
C GLU A 206 11.70 -14.61 14.18
N ILE A 207 11.05 -13.80 13.33
CA ILE A 207 11.68 -13.31 12.09
C ILE A 207 12.84 -12.36 12.43
N ALA A 208 12.69 -11.49 13.42
CA ALA A 208 13.75 -10.57 13.83
C ALA A 208 14.97 -11.31 14.42
N ARG A 209 14.72 -12.35 15.24
CA ARG A 209 15.76 -13.10 15.96
C ARG A 209 16.41 -14.20 15.12
N ASP A 210 15.61 -15.02 14.45
CA ASP A 210 16.08 -16.22 13.74
C ASP A 210 16.14 -16.03 12.21
N GLY A 211 15.59 -14.94 11.70
CA GLY A 211 15.51 -14.67 10.27
C GLY A 211 14.49 -15.53 9.52
N VAL A 212 14.69 -15.56 8.20
CA VAL A 212 13.86 -16.29 7.24
C VAL A 212 14.60 -17.55 6.79
N ARG A 213 13.88 -18.66 6.61
CA ARG A 213 14.48 -19.90 6.09
C ARG A 213 14.77 -19.75 4.60
N GLN A 214 15.84 -20.37 4.12
CA GLN A 214 16.17 -20.39 2.68
C GLN A 214 15.00 -20.87 1.79
N SER A 215 14.21 -21.84 2.25
CA SER A 215 13.04 -22.33 1.52
C SER A 215 11.89 -21.31 1.45
N GLU A 216 11.71 -20.49 2.49
CA GLU A 216 10.75 -19.39 2.50
C GLU A 216 11.18 -18.29 1.53
N LEU A 217 12.45 -17.87 1.58
CA LEU A 217 12.98 -16.88 0.64
C LEU A 217 12.88 -17.33 -0.81
N ARG A 218 13.27 -18.58 -1.13
CA ARG A 218 13.15 -19.11 -2.49
C ARG A 218 11.70 -19.13 -2.99
N ARG A 219 10.76 -19.48 -2.12
CA ARG A 219 9.33 -19.45 -2.44
C ARG A 219 8.84 -18.03 -2.70
N ALA A 220 9.23 -17.08 -1.85
CA ALA A 220 8.88 -15.67 -2.00
C ALA A 220 9.43 -15.07 -3.32
N ILE A 221 10.70 -15.34 -3.64
CA ILE A 221 11.32 -14.94 -4.92
C ILE A 221 10.54 -15.54 -6.10
N THR A 222 10.20 -16.83 -6.03
CA THR A 222 9.44 -17.51 -7.08
C THR A 222 8.06 -16.88 -7.28
N GLN A 223 7.36 -16.56 -6.19
CA GLN A 223 6.03 -15.93 -6.21
C GLN A 223 6.09 -14.55 -6.88
N LEU A 224 6.98 -13.66 -6.42
CA LEU A 224 7.10 -12.30 -6.97
C LEU A 224 7.57 -12.33 -8.44
N ARG A 225 8.56 -13.16 -8.77
CA ARG A 225 9.03 -13.32 -10.16
C ARG A 225 7.92 -13.82 -11.07
N SER A 226 7.21 -14.86 -10.68
CA SER A 226 6.16 -15.45 -11.51
C SER A 226 5.01 -14.48 -11.70
N GLY A 227 4.58 -13.80 -10.63
CA GLY A 227 3.56 -12.75 -10.70
C GLY A 227 3.97 -11.61 -11.63
N LYS A 228 5.24 -11.17 -11.57
CA LYS A 228 5.76 -10.15 -12.49
C LYS A 228 5.73 -10.63 -13.94
N LEU A 229 6.17 -11.84 -14.23
CA LEU A 229 6.15 -12.39 -15.60
C LEU A 229 4.72 -12.52 -16.14
N MET A 230 3.80 -13.09 -15.36
CA MET A 230 2.39 -13.21 -15.75
C MET A 230 1.75 -11.84 -15.99
N SER A 231 2.11 -10.83 -15.20
CA SER A 231 1.60 -9.46 -15.42
C SER A 231 1.97 -8.89 -16.80
N LEU A 232 3.02 -9.38 -17.44
CA LEU A 232 3.43 -8.92 -18.77
C LEU A 232 2.51 -9.43 -19.90
N GLU A 233 1.64 -10.40 -19.63
CA GLU A 233 0.64 -10.86 -20.62
C GLU A 233 -0.46 -9.82 -20.85
N SER A 234 -0.72 -8.97 -19.84
CA SER A 234 -1.71 -7.90 -19.90
C SER A 234 -1.13 -6.62 -20.49
N LEU A 235 -1.74 -6.13 -21.58
CA LEU A 235 -1.38 -4.84 -22.18
C LEU A 235 -1.55 -3.69 -21.19
N THR A 236 -2.63 -3.71 -20.40
CA THR A 236 -2.90 -2.72 -19.35
C THR A 236 -1.83 -2.74 -18.28
N SER A 237 -1.44 -3.93 -17.80
CA SER A 237 -0.40 -4.06 -16.79
C SER A 237 0.96 -3.57 -17.28
N ARG A 238 1.33 -3.88 -18.54
CA ARG A 238 2.53 -3.32 -19.19
C ARG A 238 2.49 -1.81 -19.28
N MET A 239 1.35 -1.25 -19.70
CA MET A 239 1.16 0.20 -19.81
C MET A 239 1.30 0.88 -18.43
N THR A 240 0.61 0.38 -17.41
CA THR A 240 0.69 0.89 -16.04
C THR A 240 2.12 0.81 -15.49
N MET A 241 2.82 -0.29 -15.75
CA MET A 241 4.22 -0.48 -15.36
C MET A 241 5.15 0.57 -16.00
N MET A 242 5.04 0.80 -17.31
CA MET A 242 5.82 1.83 -17.99
C MET A 242 5.51 3.22 -17.45
N GLY A 243 4.23 3.55 -17.27
CA GLY A 243 3.81 4.85 -16.73
C GLY A 243 4.33 5.08 -15.32
N LYS A 244 4.19 4.09 -14.44
CA LYS A 244 4.68 4.15 -13.06
C LYS A 244 6.20 4.29 -13.01
N GLY A 245 6.94 3.53 -13.83
CA GLY A 245 8.39 3.67 -13.92
C GLY A 245 8.81 5.09 -14.25
N VAL A 246 8.17 5.73 -15.24
CA VAL A 246 8.49 7.13 -15.59
C VAL A 246 8.14 8.08 -14.44
N MET A 247 7.01 7.88 -13.75
CA MET A 247 6.60 8.74 -12.64
C MET A 247 7.52 8.63 -11.42
N GLU A 248 8.02 7.44 -11.11
CA GLU A 248 8.82 7.18 -9.90
C GLU A 248 10.34 7.26 -10.16
N GLU A 249 10.82 6.66 -11.25
CA GLU A 249 12.24 6.49 -11.58
C GLU A 249 12.71 7.42 -12.71
N GLY A 250 11.79 8.11 -13.38
CA GLY A 250 12.11 8.97 -14.53
C GLY A 250 12.36 8.22 -15.84
N ALA A 251 12.20 6.89 -15.85
CA ALA A 251 12.34 6.04 -17.03
C ALA A 251 11.34 4.87 -17.01
N PRO A 252 10.89 4.35 -18.16
CA PRO A 252 10.02 3.17 -18.18
C PRO A 252 10.68 1.99 -17.46
N GLU A 253 9.94 1.32 -16.58
CA GLU A 253 10.47 0.18 -15.83
C GLU A 253 10.87 -0.96 -16.78
N ASN A 254 12.06 -1.52 -16.60
CA ASN A 254 12.47 -2.75 -17.25
C ASN A 254 12.10 -3.96 -16.37
N PRO A 255 11.09 -4.78 -16.76
CA PRO A 255 10.62 -5.87 -15.92
C PRO A 255 11.69 -6.94 -15.69
N TYR A 256 12.63 -7.15 -16.63
CA TYR A 256 13.67 -8.15 -16.49
C TYR A 256 14.75 -7.72 -15.49
N GLU A 257 15.05 -6.41 -15.43
CA GLU A 257 15.94 -5.86 -14.40
C GLU A 257 15.29 -5.93 -13.01
N THR A 258 13.98 -5.65 -12.92
CA THR A 258 13.20 -5.83 -11.69
C THR A 258 13.25 -7.28 -11.21
N ILE A 259 13.02 -8.25 -12.12
CA ILE A 259 13.10 -9.68 -11.78
C ILE A 259 14.52 -10.05 -11.30
N ALA A 260 15.55 -9.62 -12.02
CA ALA A 260 16.94 -9.87 -11.63
C ALA A 260 17.30 -9.21 -10.29
N ALA A 261 16.71 -8.07 -9.95
CA ALA A 261 16.89 -7.44 -8.65
C ALA A 261 16.23 -8.25 -7.52
N ILE A 262 15.02 -8.77 -7.73
CA ILE A 262 14.34 -9.67 -6.78
C ILE A 262 15.15 -10.95 -6.56
N GLU A 263 15.66 -11.56 -7.64
CA GLU A 263 16.42 -12.81 -7.57
C GLU A 263 17.80 -12.67 -6.90
N ARG A 264 18.35 -11.45 -6.87
CA ARG A 264 19.65 -11.16 -6.22
C ARG A 264 19.55 -11.01 -4.71
N VAL A 265 18.36 -10.86 -4.13
CA VAL A 265 18.20 -10.68 -2.69
C VAL A 265 18.69 -11.92 -1.94
N THR A 266 19.56 -11.71 -0.97
CA THR A 266 20.17 -12.78 -0.16
C THR A 266 19.47 -12.93 1.20
N LEU A 267 19.75 -14.03 1.91
CA LEU A 267 19.30 -14.19 3.30
C LEU A 267 19.88 -13.11 4.22
N ASP A 268 21.10 -12.65 3.97
CA ASP A 268 21.75 -11.64 4.80
C ASP A 268 21.07 -10.27 4.64
N ASP A 269 20.68 -9.92 3.41
CA ASP A 269 19.87 -8.72 3.15
C ASP A 269 18.55 -8.76 3.91
N VAL A 270 17.87 -9.92 3.85
CA VAL A 270 16.60 -10.15 4.54
C VAL A 270 16.78 -10.07 6.05
N ALA A 271 17.80 -10.73 6.61
CA ALA A 271 18.08 -10.72 8.04
C ALA A 271 18.39 -9.31 8.56
N ARG A 272 19.16 -8.52 7.80
CA ARG A 272 19.47 -7.12 8.13
C ARG A 272 18.19 -6.29 8.24
N VAL A 273 17.30 -6.37 7.25
CA VAL A 273 16.05 -5.59 7.27
C VAL A 273 15.07 -6.14 8.32
N ALA A 274 14.96 -7.46 8.44
CA ALA A 274 14.09 -8.16 9.39
C ALA A 274 14.40 -7.82 10.85
N SER A 275 15.69 -7.77 11.23
CA SER A 275 16.09 -7.49 12.62
C SER A 275 15.58 -6.15 13.12
N THR A 276 15.44 -5.17 12.22
CA THR A 276 14.86 -3.87 12.55
C THR A 276 13.36 -3.87 12.33
N LEU A 277 12.88 -4.34 11.17
CA LEU A 277 11.46 -4.25 10.76
C LEU A 277 10.52 -5.10 11.63
N CYS A 278 10.97 -6.28 12.05
CA CYS A 278 10.15 -7.28 12.70
C CYS A 278 10.27 -7.27 14.23
N ASP A 279 10.86 -6.25 14.83
CA ASP A 279 10.70 -5.99 16.26
C ASP A 279 9.24 -5.58 16.54
N ALA A 280 8.46 -6.45 17.16
CA ALA A 280 7.03 -6.22 17.36
C ALA A 280 6.72 -4.97 18.21
N SER A 281 7.65 -4.56 19.09
CA SER A 281 7.48 -3.36 19.92
C SER A 281 7.46 -2.07 19.11
N THR A 282 7.94 -2.14 17.86
CA THR A 282 8.08 -0.97 17.00
C THR A 282 6.91 -0.72 16.04
N TRP A 283 5.85 -1.53 16.15
CA TRP A 283 4.65 -1.43 15.32
C TRP A 283 3.56 -0.64 16.04
N SER A 284 2.86 0.20 15.29
CA SER A 284 1.62 0.82 15.76
C SER A 284 0.45 -0.13 15.51
N THR A 285 -0.57 -0.05 16.35
CA THR A 285 -1.77 -0.88 16.22
C THR A 285 -3.02 -0.01 16.09
N CYS A 286 -3.95 -0.48 15.28
CA CYS A 286 -5.32 0.01 15.22
C CYS A 286 -6.26 -1.21 15.34
N THR A 287 -7.28 -1.09 16.18
CA THR A 287 -8.26 -2.15 16.42
C THR A 287 -9.67 -1.57 16.31
N ILE A 288 -10.50 -2.15 15.46
CA ILE A 288 -11.94 -1.93 15.49
C ILE A 288 -12.57 -3.09 16.26
N MET A 289 -13.31 -2.78 17.32
CA MET A 289 -14.08 -3.74 18.11
C MET A 289 -15.58 -3.55 17.89
N PRO A 290 -16.40 -4.59 18.03
CA PRO A 290 -17.85 -4.44 18.13
C PRO A 290 -18.20 -3.43 19.22
N SER A 291 -19.13 -2.53 18.93
CA SER A 291 -19.82 -1.75 19.95
C SER A 291 -20.81 -2.67 20.67
N SER A 292 -20.88 -2.58 21.99
CA SER A 292 -22.02 -3.13 22.75
C SER A 292 -23.31 -2.56 22.15
N GLU A 293 -24.27 -3.41 21.78
CA GLU A 293 -25.61 -2.94 21.40
C GLU A 293 -26.25 -2.22 22.60
N ASP A 294 -26.60 -0.95 22.44
CA ASP A 294 -27.56 -0.23 23.29
C ASP A 294 -28.99 -0.44 22.73
#